data_AF-A0A367FRY2-F1
#
_entry.id   AF-A0A367FRY2-F1
#
_cell.length_a   1.000
_cell.length_b   1.000
_cell.length_c   1.000
_cell.angle_alpha   90.00
_cell.angle_beta   90.00
_cell.angle_gamma   90.00
#
_symmetry.space_group_name_H-M   'P 1'
#
loop_
_entity.id
_entity.type
_entity.pdbx_description
1 polymer ?
#
loop_
_entity_poly.entity_id
_entity_poly.type
_entity_poly.pdbx_seq_one_letter_code
_entity_poly.pdbx_strand_id
1 'polypeptide(L)'
;MKAPLSQKQIVAAERTLNVGTWAITAGAILFSVLTVTPLVVRVTPDGWDWTAPILPVVVDAAVVIVIRLDSTVSRLGGSGGAWPVVLRWLTGLFTVALNVGESAWKKDLAGVAVHAVAPLLLIVTAEAGLAYRRAIARALDRIEREQQAEAERQRVHERAEREARERAEREREQRERAEREREQERAERREREAREHAATLEQQRREHEARTAREQREAEAALRREEAEREERRQERERQQRAERQQAEQAERERREREQREHAERERQAREQQERQARERAEALARERRERQALNAARGGVNALANTRKTPAVNAPRLLEAEARSLVVNTPGASVRDLADKTGWSIGWVSKVRNEATGDQGATEDRGREVAV
;
A
#
# COMPACT_ATOMS: atom_id res chain seq x y z
N MET A 1 -20.29 56.52 44.53
CA MET A 1 -19.21 56.18 45.48
C MET A 1 -17.99 57.01 45.12
N LYS A 2 -17.25 57.57 46.10
CA LYS A 2 -15.94 58.19 45.79
C LYS A 2 -14.92 57.07 45.55
N ALA A 3 -14.09 57.19 44.52
CA ALA A 3 -13.02 56.23 44.26
C ALA A 3 -12.04 56.18 45.46
N PRO A 4 -11.52 54.99 45.83
CA PRO A 4 -10.50 54.89 46.87
C PRO A 4 -9.24 55.66 46.44
N LEU A 5 -8.60 56.35 47.39
CA LEU A 5 -7.37 57.09 47.14
C LEU A 5 -6.24 56.12 46.77
N SER A 6 -5.48 56.46 45.73
CA SER A 6 -4.30 55.70 45.32
C SER A 6 -3.25 55.66 46.43
N GLN A 7 -2.52 54.54 46.56
CA GLN A 7 -1.40 54.40 47.49
C GLN A 7 -0.42 55.59 47.42
N LYS A 8 -0.14 56.12 46.23
CA LYS A 8 0.71 57.31 46.01
C LYS A 8 0.12 58.58 46.65
N GLN A 9 -1.20 58.74 46.62
CA GLN A 9 -1.90 59.86 47.26
C GLN A 9 -1.89 59.74 48.79
N ILE A 10 -1.98 58.51 49.33
CA ILE A 10 -1.89 58.27 50.78
C ILE A 10 -0.48 58.61 51.30
N VAL A 11 0.58 58.16 50.62
CA VAL A 11 1.97 58.49 50.98
C VAL A 11 2.26 59.99 50.86
N ALA A 12 1.73 60.66 49.83
CA ALA A 12 1.84 62.11 49.69
C ALA A 12 1.13 62.86 50.83
N ALA A 13 -0.08 62.43 51.20
CA ALA A 13 -0.82 62.99 52.33
C ALA A 13 -0.07 62.78 53.66
N GLU A 14 0.50 61.59 53.89
CA GLU A 14 1.32 61.31 55.08
C GLU A 14 2.54 62.23 55.17
N ARG A 15 3.24 62.46 54.05
CA ARG A 15 4.40 63.37 54.02
C ARG A 15 3.99 64.81 54.39
N THR A 16 2.90 65.32 53.82
CA THR A 16 2.38 66.66 54.14
C THR A 16 1.93 66.75 55.61
N LEU A 17 1.24 65.74 56.12
CA LEU A 17 0.83 65.68 57.53
C LEU A 17 2.02 65.66 58.48
N ASN A 18 3.08 64.90 58.17
CA ASN A 18 4.29 64.87 58.99
C ASN A 18 5.04 66.21 58.97
N VAL A 19 5.13 66.90 57.83
CA VAL A 19 5.72 68.26 57.74
C VAL A 19 4.90 69.27 58.56
N GLY A 20 3.58 69.29 58.39
CA GLY A 20 2.69 70.17 59.16
C GLY A 20 2.75 69.91 60.67
N THR A 21 2.82 68.64 61.08
CA THR A 21 2.99 68.25 62.50
C THR A 21 4.27 68.84 63.08
N TRP A 22 5.41 68.71 62.38
CA TRP A 22 6.68 69.26 62.84
C TRP A 22 6.69 70.79 62.90
N ALA A 23 6.05 71.47 61.95
CA ALA A 23 5.91 72.94 61.98
C ALA A 23 5.10 73.41 63.21
N ILE A 24 3.99 72.75 63.51
CA ILE A 24 3.17 73.03 64.72
C ILE A 24 3.98 72.76 65.99
N THR A 25 4.71 71.64 66.06
CA THR A 25 5.57 71.31 67.21
C THR A 25 6.65 72.36 67.43
N ALA A 26 7.35 72.79 66.38
CA ALA A 26 8.37 73.83 66.48
C ALA A 26 7.79 75.19 66.94
N GLY A 27 6.62 75.56 66.41
CA GLY A 27 5.90 76.77 66.84
C GLY A 27 5.45 76.72 68.30
N ALA A 28 5.00 75.56 68.79
CA ALA A 28 4.61 75.37 70.18
C ALA A 28 5.80 75.50 71.15
N ILE A 29 6.93 74.85 70.84
CA ILE A 29 8.18 74.98 71.62
C ILE A 29 8.65 76.43 71.64
N LEU A 30 8.65 77.12 70.49
CA LEU A 30 9.07 78.52 70.41
C LEU A 30 8.16 79.43 71.25
N PHE A 31 6.84 79.24 71.17
CA PHE A 31 5.87 80.00 71.97
C PHE A 31 6.06 79.75 73.47
N SER A 32 6.22 78.50 73.88
CA SER A 32 6.48 78.09 75.27
C SER A 32 7.76 78.69 75.83
N VAL A 33 8.87 78.68 75.07
CA VAL A 33 10.10 79.37 75.46
C VAL A 33 9.87 80.87 75.63
N LEU A 34 9.17 81.52 74.69
CA LEU A 34 8.91 82.97 74.76
C LEU A 34 7.98 83.38 75.91
N THR A 35 7.03 82.53 76.34
CA THR A 35 6.09 82.83 77.43
C THR A 35 6.57 82.38 78.80
N VAL A 36 7.24 81.22 78.91
CA VAL A 36 7.65 80.63 80.19
C VAL A 36 9.03 81.10 80.64
N THR A 37 9.96 81.44 79.72
CA THR A 37 11.29 81.98 80.12
C THR A 37 11.18 83.23 81.01
N PRO A 38 10.36 84.26 80.67
CA PRO A 38 10.18 85.43 81.53
C PRO A 38 9.57 85.12 82.91
N LEU A 39 8.79 84.04 83.02
CA LEU A 39 8.22 83.58 84.29
C LEU A 39 9.28 82.85 85.14
N VAL A 40 10.11 82.01 84.52
CA VAL A 40 11.19 81.28 85.20
C VAL A 40 12.25 82.26 85.73
N VAL A 41 12.68 83.24 84.93
CA VAL A 41 13.60 84.30 85.38
C VAL A 41 13.13 84.99 86.66
N ARG A 42 11.82 85.23 86.83
CA ARG A 42 11.27 85.89 88.05
C ARG A 42 11.34 85.04 89.32
N VAL A 43 11.54 83.73 89.22
CA VAL A 43 11.58 82.79 90.36
C VAL A 43 12.92 82.08 90.49
N THR A 44 13.87 82.39 89.62
CA THR A 44 15.23 81.84 89.60
C THR A 44 16.16 82.77 90.41
N PRO A 45 17.10 82.23 91.23
CA PRO A 45 18.07 83.05 91.95
C PRO A 45 19.03 83.81 91.01
N ASP A 46 19.45 85.00 91.44
CA ASP A 46 20.36 85.87 90.68
C ASP A 46 21.60 85.11 90.15
N GLY A 47 21.87 85.24 88.85
CA GLY A 47 22.99 84.58 88.17
C GLY A 47 22.65 83.23 87.52
N TRP A 48 21.45 82.68 87.71
CA TRP A 48 21.00 81.44 87.08
C TRP A 48 20.07 81.65 85.87
N ASP A 49 19.80 82.90 85.47
CA ASP A 49 18.88 83.28 84.38
C ASP A 49 19.17 82.61 83.03
N TRP A 50 20.44 82.27 82.77
CA TRP A 50 20.85 81.53 81.57
C TRP A 50 20.21 80.14 81.46
N THR A 51 19.75 79.56 82.58
CA THR A 51 19.04 78.28 82.62
C THR A 51 17.53 78.41 82.39
N ALA A 52 16.96 79.61 82.50
CA ALA A 52 15.52 79.84 82.37
C ALA A 52 14.89 79.34 81.05
N PRO A 53 15.54 79.47 79.86
CA PRO A 53 14.98 78.91 78.62
C PRO A 53 15.20 77.39 78.47
N ILE A 54 15.97 76.73 79.34
CA ILE A 54 16.21 75.28 79.26
C ILE A 54 14.99 74.51 79.78
N LEU A 55 14.38 74.97 80.88
CA LEU A 55 13.25 74.28 81.52
C LEU A 55 12.04 74.12 80.57
N PRO A 56 11.56 75.14 79.83
CA PRO A 56 10.45 75.00 78.88
C PRO A 56 10.77 74.02 77.75
N VAL A 57 11.98 74.11 77.17
CA VAL A 57 12.42 73.20 76.10
C VAL A 57 12.43 71.75 76.55
N VAL A 58 12.91 71.47 77.77
CA VAL A 58 12.94 70.10 78.32
C VAL A 58 11.51 69.58 78.56
N VAL A 59 10.61 70.41 79.10
CA VAL A 59 9.20 70.03 79.31
C VAL A 59 8.51 69.71 77.98
N ASP A 60 8.63 70.59 76.98
CA ASP A 60 8.01 70.37 75.67
C ASP A 60 8.63 69.18 74.93
N ALA A 61 9.95 68.98 75.02
CA ALA A 61 10.62 67.80 74.49
C ALA A 61 10.06 66.52 75.14
N ALA A 62 9.85 66.50 76.45
CA ALA A 62 9.18 65.40 77.14
C ALA A 62 7.74 65.16 76.63
N VAL A 63 6.95 66.21 76.44
CA VAL A 63 5.59 66.10 75.86
C VAL A 63 5.62 65.49 74.46
N VAL A 64 6.51 65.99 73.59
CA VAL A 64 6.68 65.51 72.21
C VAL A 64 7.16 64.07 72.18
N ILE A 65 8.11 63.69 73.05
CA ILE A 65 8.60 62.32 73.19
C ILE A 65 7.46 61.39 73.63
N VAL A 66 6.69 61.74 74.65
CA VAL A 66 5.55 60.92 75.13
C VAL A 66 4.49 60.72 74.03
N ILE A 67 4.14 61.77 73.28
CA ILE A 67 3.20 61.70 72.16
C ILE A 67 3.77 60.83 71.02
N ARG A 68 5.07 60.90 70.74
CA ARG A 68 5.73 60.07 69.70
C ARG A 68 5.95 58.62 70.13
N LEU A 69 6.21 58.33 71.40
CA LEU A 69 6.53 56.99 71.88
C LEU A 69 5.36 56.02 71.64
N ASP A 70 4.12 56.49 71.85
CA ASP A 70 2.88 55.75 71.56
C ASP A 70 2.80 55.31 70.08
N SER A 71 3.29 56.14 69.15
CA SER A 71 3.35 55.82 67.72
C SER A 71 4.44 54.80 67.34
N THR A 72 5.49 54.68 68.16
CA THR A 72 6.55 53.67 67.96
C THR A 72 6.15 52.33 68.58
N VAL A 73 5.60 52.35 69.80
CA VAL A 73 5.16 51.14 70.52
C VAL A 73 4.02 50.43 69.78
N SER A 74 3.04 51.19 69.27
CA SER A 74 1.95 50.63 68.46
C SER A 74 2.40 50.02 67.12
N ARG A 75 3.50 50.50 66.52
CA ARG A 75 4.10 49.90 65.31
C ARG A 75 4.88 48.61 65.59
N LEU A 76 5.30 48.38 66.83
CA LEU A 76 6.02 47.17 67.27
C LEU A 76 5.07 46.06 67.76
N GLY A 77 3.76 46.17 67.51
CA GLY A 77 2.76 45.17 67.90
C GLY A 77 2.38 45.19 69.39
N GLY A 78 3.00 46.05 70.20
CA GLY A 78 2.65 46.22 71.61
C GLY A 78 1.44 47.13 71.79
N SER A 79 0.35 46.63 72.37
CA SER A 79 -0.67 47.51 72.94
C SER A 79 -0.17 48.07 74.27
N GLY A 80 0.24 49.35 74.30
CA GLY A 80 0.67 50.04 75.52
C GLY A 80 -0.41 50.22 76.60
N GLY A 81 -1.58 49.59 76.44
CA GLY A 81 -2.74 49.73 77.31
C GLY A 81 -3.31 51.15 77.31
N ALA A 82 -3.95 51.53 78.41
CA ALA A 82 -4.42 52.90 78.63
C ALA A 82 -3.30 53.88 79.04
N TRP A 83 -2.10 53.39 79.36
CA TRP A 83 -1.05 54.19 80.00
C TRP A 83 -0.55 55.38 79.15
N PRO A 84 -0.29 55.25 77.84
CA PRO A 84 0.06 56.40 76.99
C PRO A 84 -1.05 57.47 76.91
N VAL A 85 -2.32 57.06 77.02
CA VAL A 85 -3.46 57.99 77.05
C VAL A 85 -3.48 58.74 78.38
N VAL A 86 -3.33 58.03 79.51
CA VAL A 86 -3.25 58.63 80.85
C VAL A 86 -2.08 59.62 80.95
N LEU A 87 -0.88 59.22 80.51
CA LEU A 87 0.29 60.11 80.52
C LEU A 87 0.07 61.36 79.66
N ARG A 88 -0.51 61.22 78.45
CA ARG A 88 -0.80 62.35 77.56
C ARG A 88 -1.77 63.36 78.19
N TRP A 89 -2.86 62.87 78.78
CA TRP A 89 -3.83 63.74 79.47
C TRP A 89 -3.23 64.39 80.71
N LEU A 90 -2.45 63.66 81.49
CA LEU A 90 -1.76 64.19 82.67
C LEU A 90 -0.77 65.30 82.28
N THR A 91 0.11 65.04 81.31
CA THR A 91 1.07 66.03 80.80
C THR A 91 0.37 67.25 80.19
N GLY A 92 -0.65 67.05 79.36
CA GLY A 92 -1.44 68.15 78.79
C GLY A 92 -2.11 69.02 79.86
N LEU A 93 -2.67 68.40 80.90
CA LEU A 93 -3.27 69.12 82.03
C LEU A 93 -2.22 69.93 82.82
N PHE A 94 -1.01 69.39 83.03
CA PHE A 94 0.10 70.15 83.62
C PHE A 94 0.52 71.33 82.73
N THR A 95 0.62 71.15 81.41
CA THR A 95 0.93 72.25 80.48
C THR A 95 -0.12 73.37 80.54
N VAL A 96 -1.41 73.02 80.58
CA VAL A 96 -2.50 73.99 80.79
C VAL A 96 -2.34 74.68 82.15
N ALA A 97 -2.16 73.94 83.23
CA ALA A 97 -2.05 74.48 84.58
C ALA A 97 -0.86 75.45 84.76
N LEU A 98 0.29 75.16 84.13
CA LEU A 98 1.47 76.02 84.17
C LEU A 98 1.27 77.32 83.36
N ASN A 99 0.69 77.22 82.15
CA ASN A 99 0.44 78.40 81.30
C ASN A 99 -0.65 79.31 81.88
N VAL A 100 -1.65 78.73 82.53
CA VAL A 100 -2.84 79.45 83.02
C VAL A 100 -2.71 79.88 84.48
N GLY A 101 -1.83 79.24 85.27
CA GLY A 101 -1.76 79.35 86.72
C GLY A 101 -1.54 80.77 87.26
N GLU A 102 -0.63 81.55 86.66
CA GLU A 102 -0.38 82.94 87.09
C GLU A 102 -1.60 83.85 86.84
N SER A 103 -2.23 83.74 85.66
CA SER A 103 -3.45 84.49 85.33
C SER A 103 -4.63 84.08 86.21
N ALA A 104 -4.81 82.78 86.47
CA ALA A 104 -5.85 82.25 87.34
C ALA A 104 -5.69 82.74 88.79
N TRP A 105 -4.46 82.74 89.31
CA TRP A 105 -4.13 83.27 90.64
C TRP A 105 -4.46 84.77 90.75
N LYS A 106 -4.18 85.54 89.70
CA LYS A 106 -4.52 86.97 89.61
C LYS A 106 -5.98 87.25 89.28
N LYS A 107 -6.81 86.21 89.09
CA LYS A 107 -8.22 86.29 88.64
C LYS A 107 -8.42 86.96 87.27
N ASP A 108 -7.38 86.96 86.44
CA ASP A 108 -7.43 87.49 85.07
C ASP A 108 -7.99 86.43 84.11
N LEU A 109 -9.30 86.48 83.88
CA LEU A 109 -9.99 85.58 82.97
C LEU A 109 -9.56 85.74 81.50
N ALA A 110 -9.06 86.91 81.10
CA ALA A 110 -8.58 87.16 79.74
C ALA A 110 -7.22 86.49 79.51
N GLY A 111 -6.28 86.68 80.45
CA GLY A 111 -5.00 85.96 80.46
C GLY A 111 -5.19 84.44 80.53
N VAL A 112 -6.10 83.95 81.37
CA VAL A 112 -6.49 82.54 81.43
C VAL A 112 -6.91 82.02 80.04
N ALA A 113 -7.79 82.74 79.34
CA ALA A 113 -8.25 82.34 78.01
C ALA A 113 -7.11 82.35 76.97
N VAL A 114 -6.32 83.42 76.90
CA VAL A 114 -5.23 83.57 75.93
C VAL A 114 -4.17 82.48 76.12
N HIS A 115 -3.74 82.22 77.36
CA HIS A 115 -2.71 81.23 77.65
C HIS A 115 -3.22 79.77 77.60
N ALA A 116 -4.53 79.53 77.67
CA ALA A 116 -5.12 78.20 77.48
C ALA A 116 -5.20 77.77 76.00
N VAL A 117 -5.31 78.71 75.04
CA VAL A 117 -5.55 78.39 73.62
C VAL A 117 -4.47 77.47 73.02
N ALA A 118 -3.19 77.79 73.21
CA ALA A 118 -2.12 77.00 72.60
C ALA A 118 -2.01 75.57 73.19
N PRO A 119 -2.00 75.36 74.53
CA PRO A 119 -2.08 74.01 75.12
C PRO A 119 -3.31 73.21 74.70
N LEU A 120 -4.50 73.83 74.66
CA LEU A 120 -5.73 73.14 74.26
C LEU A 120 -5.71 72.72 72.79
N LEU A 121 -5.21 73.58 71.89
CA LEU A 121 -5.00 73.23 70.48
C LEU A 121 -4.00 72.08 70.33
N LEU A 122 -2.93 72.03 71.13
CA LEU A 122 -1.96 70.93 71.11
C LEU A 122 -2.60 69.59 71.53
N ILE A 123 -3.38 69.57 72.61
CA ILE A 123 -4.11 68.37 73.07
C ILE A 123 -5.11 67.90 72.00
N VAL A 124 -5.93 68.81 71.47
CA VAL A 124 -6.96 68.48 70.47
C VAL A 124 -6.34 67.99 69.16
N THR A 125 -5.26 68.63 68.68
CA THR A 125 -4.56 68.20 67.46
C THR A 125 -3.82 66.88 67.63
N ALA A 126 -3.29 66.58 68.82
CA ALA A 126 -2.68 65.29 69.12
C ALA A 126 -3.72 64.15 69.07
N GLU A 127 -4.89 64.33 69.69
CA GLU A 127 -5.93 63.29 69.72
C GLU A 127 -6.60 63.11 68.34
N ALA A 128 -6.88 64.21 67.62
CA ALA A 128 -7.34 64.16 66.24
C ALA A 128 -6.31 63.46 65.33
N GLY A 129 -5.01 63.78 65.49
CA GLY A 129 -3.92 63.15 64.75
C GLY A 129 -3.83 61.64 64.98
N LEU A 130 -4.08 61.17 66.21
CA LEU A 130 -4.13 59.74 66.53
C LEU A 130 -5.34 59.05 65.87
N ALA A 131 -6.52 59.68 65.89
CA ALA A 131 -7.71 59.17 65.21
C ALA A 131 -7.50 59.06 63.68
N TYR A 132 -6.94 60.09 63.04
CA TYR A 132 -6.59 60.06 61.62
C TYR A 132 -5.57 58.98 61.29
N ARG A 133 -4.48 58.83 62.08
CA ARG A 133 -3.48 57.78 61.87
C ARG A 133 -4.09 56.37 61.98
N ARG A 134 -4.97 56.13 62.96
CA ARG A 134 -5.71 54.86 63.09
C ARG A 134 -6.63 54.60 61.90
N ALA A 135 -7.31 55.62 61.39
CA ALA A 135 -8.17 55.49 60.21
C ALA A 135 -7.36 55.18 58.93
N ILE A 136 -6.22 55.88 58.72
CA ILE A 136 -5.32 55.65 57.59
C ILE A 136 -4.71 54.24 57.65
N ALA A 137 -4.24 53.79 58.82
CA ALA A 137 -3.68 52.45 58.99
C ALA A 137 -4.70 51.35 58.63
N ARG A 138 -5.96 51.46 59.10
CA ARG A 138 -7.05 50.54 58.73
C ARG A 138 -7.37 50.57 57.24
N ALA A 139 -7.31 51.75 56.61
CA ALA A 139 -7.56 51.89 55.18
C ALA A 139 -6.45 51.24 54.33
N LEU A 140 -5.18 51.41 54.72
CA LEU A 140 -4.03 50.77 54.07
C LEU A 140 -4.06 49.24 54.21
N ASP A 141 -4.26 48.74 55.43
CA ASP A 141 -4.40 47.31 55.74
C ASP A 141 -5.55 46.67 54.94
N ARG A 142 -6.69 47.36 54.80
CA ARG A 142 -7.78 46.92 53.93
C ARG A 142 -7.35 46.83 52.46
N ILE A 143 -6.71 47.87 51.92
CA ILE A 143 -6.24 47.90 50.52
C ILE A 143 -5.23 46.78 50.27
N GLU A 144 -4.30 46.55 51.20
CA GLU A 144 -3.31 45.48 51.09
C GLU A 144 -3.97 44.10 51.08
N ARG A 145 -4.96 43.85 51.94
CA ARG A 145 -5.74 42.60 51.93
C ARG A 145 -6.57 42.41 50.66
N GLU A 146 -7.17 43.46 50.14
CA GLU A 146 -7.89 43.43 48.85
C GLU A 146 -6.92 43.09 47.69
N GLN A 147 -5.72 43.70 47.65
CA GLN A 147 -4.68 43.41 46.66
C GLN A 147 -4.11 41.98 46.78
N GLN A 148 -3.88 41.49 48.00
CA GLN A 148 -3.41 40.11 48.22
C GLN A 148 -4.45 39.09 47.74
N ALA A 149 -5.73 39.31 48.02
CA ALA A 149 -6.82 38.46 47.56
C ALA A 149 -7.01 38.50 46.03
N GLU A 150 -6.83 39.67 45.39
CA GLU A 150 -6.84 39.78 43.92
C GLU A 150 -5.65 39.04 43.28
N ALA A 151 -4.44 39.19 43.83
CA ALA A 151 -3.25 38.50 43.35
C ALA A 151 -3.35 36.97 43.53
N GLU A 152 -3.96 36.50 44.62
CA GLU A 152 -4.25 35.07 44.82
C GLU A 152 -5.25 34.55 43.78
N ARG A 153 -6.37 35.27 43.56
CA ARG A 153 -7.36 34.91 42.54
C ARG A 153 -6.75 34.84 41.13
N GLN A 154 -5.90 35.80 40.77
CA GLN A 154 -5.18 35.79 39.49
C GLN A 154 -4.27 34.56 39.37
N ARG A 155 -3.50 34.21 40.40
CA ARG A 155 -2.64 33.01 40.41
C ARG A 155 -3.43 31.71 40.31
N VAL A 156 -4.59 31.62 40.97
CA VAL A 156 -5.48 30.44 40.88
C VAL A 156 -6.07 30.32 39.47
N HIS A 157 -6.52 31.44 38.89
CA HIS A 157 -7.07 31.46 37.53
C HIS A 157 -6.01 31.08 36.48
N GLU A 158 -4.80 31.66 36.58
CA GLU A 158 -3.69 31.34 35.67
C GLU A 158 -3.27 29.86 35.76
N ARG A 159 -3.23 29.28 36.96
CA ARG A 159 -2.98 27.84 37.15
C ARG A 159 -4.07 26.99 36.51
N ALA A 160 -5.34 27.34 36.72
CA ALA A 160 -6.48 26.64 36.12
C ALA A 160 -6.45 26.71 34.58
N GLU A 161 -6.08 27.86 33.99
CA GLU A 161 -5.90 27.96 32.54
C GLU A 161 -4.74 27.10 32.03
N ARG A 162 -3.59 27.10 32.71
CA ARG A 162 -2.43 26.27 32.35
C ARG A 162 -2.80 24.77 32.38
N GLU A 163 -3.42 24.32 33.47
CA GLU A 163 -3.91 22.94 33.57
C GLU A 163 -4.95 22.60 32.50
N ALA A 164 -5.87 23.50 32.17
CA ALA A 164 -6.85 23.28 31.11
C ALA A 164 -6.19 23.13 29.72
N ARG A 165 -5.17 23.95 29.44
CA ARG A 165 -4.36 23.87 28.20
C ARG A 165 -3.60 22.54 28.12
N GLU A 166 -2.90 22.15 29.20
CA GLU A 166 -2.18 20.88 29.26
C GLU A 166 -3.11 19.67 29.10
N ARG A 167 -4.29 19.68 29.72
CA ARG A 167 -5.29 18.62 29.56
C ARG A 167 -5.80 18.54 28.11
N ALA A 168 -6.10 19.67 27.49
CA ALA A 168 -6.54 19.73 26.10
C ALA A 168 -5.44 19.30 25.10
N GLU A 169 -4.17 19.57 25.39
CA GLU A 169 -3.03 19.11 24.59
C GLU A 169 -2.85 17.60 24.70
N ARG A 170 -2.83 17.04 25.92
CA ARG A 170 -2.78 15.58 26.15
C ARG A 170 -3.96 14.84 25.50
N GLU A 171 -5.16 15.43 25.53
CA GLU A 171 -6.34 14.86 24.86
C GLU A 171 -6.19 14.84 23.33
N ARG A 172 -5.60 15.89 22.74
CA ARG A 172 -5.28 15.93 21.30
C ARG A 172 -4.25 14.86 20.94
N GLU A 173 -3.15 14.74 21.69
CA GLU A 173 -2.14 13.70 21.46
C GLU A 173 -2.73 12.29 21.57
N GLN A 174 -3.61 12.04 22.55
CA GLN A 174 -4.28 10.74 22.69
C GLN A 174 -5.21 10.43 21.52
N ARG A 175 -5.98 11.42 21.05
CA ARG A 175 -6.84 11.29 19.86
C ARG A 175 -6.01 11.00 18.61
N GLU A 176 -4.91 11.72 18.40
CA GLU A 176 -4.03 11.53 17.25
C GLU A 176 -3.33 10.15 17.28
N ARG A 177 -2.86 9.70 18.45
CA ARG A 177 -2.30 8.33 18.61
C ARG A 177 -3.35 7.27 18.26
N ALA A 178 -4.56 7.38 18.81
CA ALA A 178 -5.65 6.45 18.54
C ALA A 178 -6.11 6.48 17.06
N GLU A 179 -6.00 7.61 16.38
CA GLU A 179 -6.28 7.71 14.94
C GLU A 179 -5.19 7.03 14.11
N ARG A 180 -3.91 7.26 14.43
CA ARG A 180 -2.76 6.58 13.79
C ARG A 180 -2.81 5.05 13.98
N GLU A 181 -3.14 4.58 15.19
CA GLU A 181 -3.32 3.14 15.47
C GLU A 181 -4.45 2.55 14.62
N ARG A 182 -5.61 3.22 14.53
CA ARG A 182 -6.72 2.79 13.67
C ARG A 182 -6.38 2.81 12.18
N GLU A 183 -5.54 3.74 11.74
CA GLU A 183 -5.06 3.77 10.35
C GLU A 183 -4.11 2.60 10.07
N GLN A 184 -3.20 2.27 10.99
CA GLN A 184 -2.33 1.10 10.92
C GLN A 184 -3.13 -0.21 10.89
N GLU A 185 -4.10 -0.39 11.80
CA GLU A 185 -5.00 -1.56 11.78
C GLU A 185 -5.75 -1.69 10.45
N ARG A 186 -6.23 -0.57 9.87
CA ARG A 186 -6.90 -0.56 8.55
C ARG A 186 -5.93 -0.90 7.42
N ALA A 187 -4.70 -0.43 7.47
CA ALA A 187 -3.67 -0.75 6.49
C ALA A 187 -3.28 -2.24 6.55
N GLU A 188 -3.02 -2.78 7.74
CA GLU A 188 -2.76 -4.20 7.95
C GLU A 188 -3.93 -5.08 7.49
N ARG A 189 -5.17 -4.68 7.80
CA ARG A 189 -6.37 -5.43 7.39
C ARG A 189 -6.49 -5.47 5.87
N ARG A 190 -6.28 -4.35 5.18
CA ARG A 190 -6.23 -4.28 3.70
C ARG A 190 -5.10 -5.11 3.11
N GLU A 191 -3.93 -5.13 3.75
CA GLU A 191 -2.80 -5.95 3.29
C GLU A 191 -3.09 -7.45 3.43
N ARG A 192 -3.69 -7.88 4.55
CA ARG A 192 -4.15 -9.27 4.75
C ARG A 192 -5.20 -9.66 3.70
N GLU A 193 -6.23 -8.83 3.52
CA GLU A 193 -7.27 -9.04 2.49
C GLU A 193 -6.67 -9.12 1.08
N ALA A 194 -5.68 -8.28 0.75
CA ALA A 194 -4.98 -8.31 -0.54
C ALA A 194 -4.13 -9.58 -0.72
N ARG A 195 -3.42 -10.03 0.32
CA ARG A 195 -2.65 -11.28 0.30
C ARG A 195 -3.55 -12.51 0.14
N GLU A 196 -4.67 -12.55 0.86
CA GLU A 196 -5.69 -13.62 0.77
C GLU A 196 -6.35 -13.66 -0.62
N HIS A 197 -6.68 -12.49 -1.18
CA HIS A 197 -7.22 -12.37 -2.54
C HIS A 197 -6.18 -12.79 -3.59
N ALA A 198 -4.91 -12.43 -3.43
CA ALA A 198 -3.84 -12.84 -4.33
C ALA A 198 -3.61 -14.36 -4.29
N ALA A 199 -3.60 -14.97 -3.10
CA ALA A 199 -3.51 -16.41 -2.93
C ALA A 199 -4.72 -17.14 -3.55
N THR A 200 -5.93 -16.61 -3.38
CA THR A 200 -7.15 -17.14 -4.00
C THR A 200 -7.08 -17.09 -5.53
N LEU A 201 -6.63 -15.97 -6.11
CA LEU A 201 -6.43 -15.85 -7.56
C LEU A 201 -5.37 -16.82 -8.08
N GLU A 202 -4.26 -17.00 -7.35
CA GLU A 202 -3.23 -17.95 -7.75
C GLU A 202 -3.75 -19.40 -7.71
N GLN A 203 -4.51 -19.77 -6.67
CA GLN A 203 -5.15 -21.08 -6.59
C GLN A 203 -6.13 -21.28 -7.75
N GLN A 204 -7.01 -20.31 -8.02
CA GLN A 204 -7.93 -20.37 -9.17
C GLN A 204 -7.19 -20.51 -10.50
N ARG A 205 -6.05 -19.82 -10.68
CA ARG A 205 -5.22 -19.94 -11.88
C ARG A 205 -4.62 -21.33 -12.00
N ARG A 206 -4.06 -21.89 -10.92
CA ARG A 206 -3.52 -23.26 -10.88
C ARG A 206 -4.61 -24.32 -11.11
N GLU A 207 -5.81 -24.13 -10.57
CA GLU A 207 -6.96 -25.02 -10.80
C GLU A 207 -7.44 -24.95 -12.25
N HIS A 208 -7.48 -23.76 -12.86
CA HIS A 208 -7.80 -23.60 -14.27
C HIS A 208 -6.72 -24.21 -15.18
N GLU A 209 -5.44 -23.92 -14.94
CA GLU A 209 -4.30 -24.54 -15.63
C GLU A 209 -4.36 -26.08 -15.52
N ALA A 210 -4.66 -26.62 -14.33
CA ALA A 210 -4.80 -28.06 -14.11
C ALA A 210 -6.04 -28.66 -14.80
N ARG A 211 -7.15 -27.92 -14.89
CA ARG A 211 -8.34 -28.35 -15.65
C ARG A 211 -8.03 -28.39 -17.14
N THR A 212 -7.49 -27.32 -17.71
CA THR A 212 -7.13 -27.23 -19.13
C THR A 212 -6.10 -28.31 -19.49
N ALA A 213 -5.15 -28.61 -18.61
CA ALA A 213 -4.19 -29.72 -18.81
C ALA A 213 -4.85 -31.11 -18.76
N ARG A 214 -5.94 -31.30 -18.00
CA ARG A 214 -6.73 -32.55 -18.03
C ARG A 214 -7.54 -32.64 -19.32
N GLU A 215 -8.25 -31.58 -19.69
CA GLU A 215 -9.04 -31.49 -20.93
C GLU A 215 -8.15 -31.74 -22.17
N GLN A 216 -6.93 -31.19 -22.21
CA GLN A 216 -5.96 -31.47 -23.27
C GLN A 216 -5.54 -32.95 -23.31
N ARG A 217 -5.24 -33.57 -22.16
CA ARG A 217 -4.88 -35.00 -22.08
C ARG A 217 -6.05 -35.91 -22.45
N GLU A 218 -7.27 -35.54 -22.08
CA GLU A 218 -8.50 -36.26 -22.43
C GLU A 218 -8.79 -36.14 -23.94
N ALA A 219 -8.64 -34.96 -24.53
CA ALA A 219 -8.75 -34.75 -25.97
C ALA A 219 -7.67 -35.51 -26.75
N GLU A 220 -6.41 -35.50 -26.29
CA GLU A 220 -5.33 -36.28 -26.90
C GLU A 220 -5.59 -37.79 -26.79
N ALA A 221 -6.05 -38.26 -25.63
CA ALA A 221 -6.43 -39.67 -25.44
C ALA A 221 -7.64 -40.07 -26.29
N ALA A 222 -8.60 -39.16 -26.52
CA ALA A 222 -9.73 -39.38 -27.40
C ALA A 222 -9.29 -39.48 -28.87
N LEU A 223 -8.41 -38.58 -29.33
CA LEU A 223 -7.81 -38.63 -30.66
C LEU A 223 -7.06 -39.96 -30.89
N ARG A 224 -6.20 -40.37 -29.97
CA ARG A 224 -5.49 -41.67 -30.06
C ARG A 224 -6.45 -42.87 -30.11
N ARG A 225 -7.58 -42.82 -29.38
CA ARG A 225 -8.62 -43.86 -29.44
C ARG A 225 -9.33 -43.86 -30.79
N GLU A 226 -9.64 -42.70 -31.34
CA GLU A 226 -10.28 -42.59 -32.66
C GLU A 226 -9.33 -43.07 -33.77
N GLU A 227 -8.03 -42.75 -33.68
CA GLU A 227 -7.00 -43.25 -34.59
C GLU A 227 -6.88 -44.77 -34.53
N ALA A 228 -6.79 -45.35 -33.32
CA ALA A 228 -6.78 -46.80 -33.13
C ALA A 228 -8.05 -47.48 -33.69
N GLU A 229 -9.23 -46.93 -33.42
CA GLU A 229 -10.50 -47.46 -33.93
C GLU A 229 -10.63 -47.30 -35.46
N ARG A 230 -10.06 -46.24 -36.05
CA ARG A 230 -9.95 -46.07 -37.51
C ARG A 230 -8.98 -47.09 -38.12
N GLU A 231 -7.90 -47.43 -37.42
CA GLU A 231 -6.93 -48.43 -37.87
C GLU A 231 -7.48 -49.86 -37.73
N GLU A 232 -8.13 -50.20 -36.62
CA GLU A 232 -8.85 -51.47 -36.44
C GLU A 232 -9.92 -51.66 -37.53
N ARG A 233 -10.73 -50.63 -37.83
CA ARG A 233 -11.70 -50.68 -38.94
C ARG A 233 -11.06 -50.83 -40.33
N ARG A 234 -9.81 -50.36 -40.53
CA ARG A 234 -9.05 -50.65 -41.77
C ARG A 234 -8.58 -52.09 -41.80
N GLN A 235 -8.00 -52.58 -40.72
CA GLN A 235 -7.54 -53.97 -40.61
C GLN A 235 -8.70 -54.97 -40.74
N GLU A 236 -9.88 -54.69 -40.18
CA GLU A 236 -11.06 -55.52 -40.33
C GLU A 236 -11.55 -55.55 -41.79
N ARG A 237 -11.62 -54.40 -42.47
CA ARG A 237 -11.95 -54.34 -43.91
C ARG A 237 -10.93 -55.09 -44.77
N GLU A 238 -9.64 -55.02 -44.45
CA GLU A 238 -8.62 -55.82 -45.14
C GLU A 238 -8.78 -57.33 -44.88
N ARG A 239 -9.13 -57.74 -43.66
CA ARG A 239 -9.40 -59.15 -43.33
C ARG A 239 -10.64 -59.65 -44.08
N GLN A 240 -11.72 -58.86 -44.12
CA GLN A 240 -12.94 -59.16 -44.89
C GLN A 240 -12.62 -59.29 -46.39
N GLN A 241 -11.91 -58.33 -47.00
CA GLN A 241 -11.51 -58.42 -48.41
C GLN A 241 -10.60 -59.61 -48.72
N ARG A 242 -9.71 -60.00 -47.79
CA ARG A 242 -8.90 -61.22 -47.95
C ARG A 242 -9.75 -62.49 -47.89
N ALA A 243 -10.72 -62.55 -46.98
CA ALA A 243 -11.66 -63.67 -46.87
C ALA A 243 -12.56 -63.79 -48.12
N GLU A 244 -13.11 -62.67 -48.61
CA GLU A 244 -13.91 -62.62 -49.85
C GLU A 244 -13.10 -63.09 -51.06
N ARG A 245 -11.84 -62.67 -51.21
CA ARG A 245 -10.95 -63.14 -52.29
C ARG A 245 -10.68 -64.64 -52.18
N GLN A 246 -10.44 -65.17 -50.98
CA GLN A 246 -10.24 -66.60 -50.77
C GLN A 246 -11.50 -67.42 -51.10
N GLN A 247 -12.69 -66.93 -50.73
CA GLN A 247 -13.96 -67.57 -51.10
C GLN A 247 -14.21 -67.51 -52.62
N ALA A 248 -13.89 -66.40 -53.28
CA ALA A 248 -14.00 -66.26 -54.73
C ALA A 248 -13.05 -67.23 -55.46
N GLU A 249 -11.79 -67.34 -55.04
CA GLU A 249 -10.83 -68.29 -55.60
C GLU A 249 -11.24 -69.76 -55.38
N GLN A 250 -11.84 -70.09 -54.22
CA GLN A 250 -12.38 -71.43 -53.96
C GLN A 250 -13.58 -71.73 -54.87
N ALA A 251 -14.54 -70.80 -54.99
CA ALA A 251 -15.69 -70.96 -55.87
C ALA A 251 -15.29 -71.07 -57.36
N GLU A 252 -14.24 -70.37 -57.79
CA GLU A 252 -13.72 -70.49 -59.15
C GLU A 252 -13.02 -71.85 -59.38
N ARG A 253 -12.26 -72.36 -58.40
CA ARG A 253 -11.67 -73.70 -58.45
C ARG A 253 -12.75 -74.78 -58.53
N GLU A 254 -13.80 -74.70 -57.72
CA GLU A 254 -14.94 -75.64 -57.78
C GLU A 254 -15.67 -75.60 -59.13
N ARG A 255 -15.86 -74.41 -59.73
CA ARG A 255 -16.42 -74.29 -61.09
C ARG A 255 -15.53 -75.00 -62.12
N ARG A 256 -14.22 -74.72 -62.12
CA ARG A 256 -13.26 -75.35 -63.02
C ARG A 256 -13.20 -76.87 -62.85
N GLU A 257 -13.30 -77.39 -61.62
CA GLU A 257 -13.40 -78.84 -61.38
C GLU A 257 -14.70 -79.44 -61.90
N ARG A 258 -15.84 -78.78 -61.72
CA ARG A 258 -17.14 -79.25 -62.27
C ARG A 258 -17.10 -79.28 -63.80
N GLU A 259 -16.59 -78.23 -64.43
CA GLU A 259 -16.42 -78.15 -65.89
C GLU A 259 -15.49 -79.26 -66.42
N GLN A 260 -14.38 -79.56 -65.73
CA GLN A 260 -13.49 -80.67 -66.08
C GLN A 260 -14.17 -82.04 -65.92
N ARG A 261 -14.96 -82.25 -64.85
CA ARG A 261 -15.70 -83.50 -64.65
C ARG A 261 -16.78 -83.69 -65.72
N GLU A 262 -17.57 -82.66 -66.03
CA GLU A 262 -18.54 -82.71 -67.12
C GLU A 262 -17.88 -82.98 -68.47
N HIS A 263 -16.74 -82.35 -68.77
CA HIS A 263 -16.02 -82.58 -70.02
C HIS A 263 -15.47 -84.02 -70.10
N ALA A 264 -14.96 -84.57 -68.99
CA ALA A 264 -14.50 -85.95 -68.91
C ALA A 264 -15.64 -86.98 -69.02
N GLU A 265 -16.83 -86.69 -68.46
CA GLU A 265 -18.01 -87.54 -68.62
C GLU A 265 -18.55 -87.50 -70.06
N ARG A 266 -18.64 -86.33 -70.68
CA ARG A 266 -19.01 -86.20 -72.11
C ARG A 266 -18.02 -86.94 -73.02
N GLU A 267 -16.72 -86.88 -72.72
CA GLU A 267 -15.71 -87.62 -73.47
C GLU A 267 -15.83 -89.14 -73.28
N ARG A 268 -16.12 -89.62 -72.06
CA ARG A 268 -16.40 -91.04 -71.80
C ARG A 268 -17.64 -91.52 -72.53
N GLN A 269 -18.73 -90.75 -72.51
CA GLN A 269 -19.96 -91.08 -73.25
C GLN A 269 -19.74 -91.10 -74.76
N ALA A 270 -18.96 -90.15 -75.31
CA ALA A 270 -18.59 -90.16 -76.72
C ALA A 270 -17.73 -91.38 -77.10
N ARG A 271 -16.76 -91.76 -76.25
CA ARG A 271 -15.94 -92.97 -76.44
C ARG A 271 -16.79 -94.25 -76.37
N GLU A 272 -17.71 -94.37 -75.42
CA GLU A 272 -18.64 -95.52 -75.35
C GLU A 272 -19.56 -95.60 -76.57
N GLN A 273 -20.09 -94.48 -77.07
CA GLN A 273 -20.90 -94.48 -78.29
C GLN A 273 -20.07 -94.89 -79.52
N GLN A 274 -18.84 -94.39 -79.65
CA GLN A 274 -17.92 -94.84 -80.69
C GLN A 274 -17.58 -96.33 -80.56
N GLU A 275 -17.38 -96.86 -79.36
CA GLU A 275 -17.05 -98.28 -79.16
C GLU A 275 -18.25 -99.19 -79.47
N ARG A 276 -19.48 -98.80 -79.12
CA ARG A 276 -20.71 -99.53 -79.52
C ARG A 276 -20.87 -99.54 -81.04
N GLN A 277 -20.72 -98.39 -81.70
CA GLN A 277 -20.76 -98.32 -83.17
C GLN A 277 -19.61 -99.10 -83.83
N ALA A 278 -18.43 -99.16 -83.21
CA ALA A 278 -17.31 -99.96 -83.69
C ALA A 278 -17.58 -101.46 -83.56
N ARG A 279 -18.20 -101.92 -82.46
CA ARG A 279 -18.60 -103.32 -82.27
C ARG A 279 -19.69 -103.77 -83.24
N GLU A 280 -20.72 -102.96 -83.47
CA GLU A 280 -21.75 -103.24 -84.49
C GLU A 280 -21.16 -103.31 -85.90
N ARG A 281 -20.28 -102.35 -86.27
CA ARG A 281 -19.57 -102.39 -87.56
C ARG A 281 -18.62 -103.58 -87.66
N ALA A 282 -17.98 -104.00 -86.57
CA ALA A 282 -17.12 -105.18 -86.54
C ALA A 282 -17.90 -106.48 -86.72
N GLU A 283 -19.08 -106.63 -86.13
CA GLU A 283 -19.94 -107.80 -86.37
C GLU A 283 -20.50 -107.85 -87.80
N ALA A 284 -20.89 -106.70 -88.37
CA ALA A 284 -21.31 -106.62 -89.77
C ALA A 284 -20.17 -107.02 -90.72
N LEU A 285 -18.98 -106.45 -90.52
CA LEU A 285 -17.78 -106.77 -91.29
C LEU A 285 -17.29 -108.21 -91.07
N ALA A 286 -17.55 -108.83 -89.92
CA ALA A 286 -17.20 -110.23 -89.66
C ALA A 286 -18.08 -111.23 -90.44
N ARG A 287 -19.36 -110.89 -90.68
CA ARG A 287 -20.24 -111.67 -91.56
C ARG A 287 -19.81 -111.50 -93.02
N GLU A 288 -19.60 -110.27 -93.46
CA GLU A 288 -19.15 -109.96 -94.83
C GLU A 288 -17.76 -110.56 -95.16
N ARG A 289 -16.83 -110.58 -94.19
CA ARG A 289 -15.50 -111.19 -94.38
C ARG A 289 -15.53 -112.71 -94.52
N ARG A 290 -16.46 -113.42 -93.87
CA ARG A 290 -16.62 -114.88 -94.08
C ARG A 290 -17.12 -115.23 -95.48
N GLU A 291 -17.86 -114.33 -96.12
CA GLU A 291 -18.37 -114.51 -97.49
C GLU A 291 -17.35 -114.07 -98.55
N ARG A 292 -16.52 -113.05 -98.26
CA ARG A 292 -15.49 -112.54 -99.18
C ARG A 292 -14.11 -113.19 -99.07
N GLN A 293 -13.78 -113.92 -97.99
CA GLN A 293 -12.49 -114.61 -97.84
C GLN A 293 -12.38 -115.95 -98.61
N ALA A 294 -13.31 -116.26 -99.51
CA ALA A 294 -13.13 -117.26 -100.56
C ALA A 294 -12.43 -116.70 -101.82
N LEU A 295 -12.21 -115.39 -101.92
CA LEU A 295 -11.62 -114.73 -103.10
C LEU A 295 -10.55 -113.70 -102.72
N ASN A 296 -9.44 -113.73 -103.46
CA ASN A 296 -8.40 -112.70 -103.56
C ASN A 296 -7.53 -112.47 -102.32
N ALA A 297 -6.57 -113.38 -102.14
CA ALA A 297 -5.28 -113.03 -101.57
C ALA A 297 -4.46 -112.16 -102.56
N ALA A 298 -4.21 -110.89 -102.24
CA ALA A 298 -3.15 -110.08 -102.87
C ALA A 298 -2.78 -108.81 -102.07
N ARG A 299 -1.47 -108.65 -101.80
CA ARG A 299 -0.70 -107.39 -101.59
C ARG A 299 -1.33 -106.19 -100.84
N GLY A 300 -0.88 -106.00 -99.60
CA GLY A 300 0.09 -104.96 -99.18
C GLY A 300 -0.07 -103.46 -99.52
N GLY A 301 0.04 -102.60 -98.50
CA GLY A 301 0.96 -101.44 -98.54
C GLY A 301 0.45 -100.02 -98.16
N VAL A 302 1.12 -99.43 -97.16
CA VAL A 302 1.83 -98.12 -97.23
C VAL A 302 1.06 -96.74 -97.20
N ASN A 303 1.56 -95.85 -96.30
CA ASN A 303 1.55 -94.37 -96.25
C ASN A 303 0.28 -93.51 -95.99
N ALA A 304 0.41 -92.55 -95.04
CA ALA A 304 0.42 -91.07 -95.22
C ALA A 304 0.13 -90.37 -93.86
N LEU A 305 0.84 -89.36 -93.31
CA LEU A 305 1.49 -88.10 -93.76
C LEU A 305 0.66 -86.82 -93.52
N ALA A 306 1.36 -85.69 -93.27
CA ALA A 306 0.89 -84.29 -93.14
C ALA A 306 0.04 -83.94 -91.87
N ASN A 307 0.06 -82.74 -91.26
CA ASN A 307 0.77 -81.43 -91.43
C ASN A 307 0.53 -80.56 -90.13
N THR A 308 1.19 -79.44 -89.78
CA THR A 308 2.35 -78.68 -90.32
C THR A 308 3.09 -77.86 -89.26
N ARG A 309 4.41 -77.73 -89.42
CA ARG A 309 5.38 -76.71 -88.95
C ARG A 309 4.91 -75.24 -88.84
N LYS A 310 5.53 -74.49 -87.92
CA LYS A 310 6.38 -73.31 -88.26
C LYS A 310 7.54 -73.13 -87.26
N THR A 311 8.57 -72.38 -87.65
CA THR A 311 9.99 -72.60 -87.27
C THR A 311 10.65 -71.49 -86.42
N PRO A 312 11.83 -71.77 -85.80
CA PRO A 312 12.55 -70.84 -84.92
C PRO A 312 13.76 -70.11 -85.56
N ALA A 313 14.28 -69.12 -84.81
CA ALA A 313 15.67 -68.61 -84.77
C ALA A 313 16.34 -67.96 -86.01
N VAL A 314 16.93 -66.77 -85.79
CA VAL A 314 18.28 -66.40 -86.29
C VAL A 314 18.97 -65.54 -85.23
N ASN A 315 20.26 -65.80 -84.98
CA ASN A 315 21.13 -64.96 -84.13
C ASN A 315 21.85 -63.92 -85.00
N ALA A 316 21.96 -62.67 -84.52
CA ALA A 316 22.86 -61.66 -85.05
C ALA A 316 23.90 -61.27 -83.97
N PRO A 317 25.18 -61.04 -84.33
CA PRO A 317 26.18 -60.60 -83.35
C PRO A 317 25.86 -59.19 -82.86
N ARG A 318 25.75 -59.05 -81.53
CA ARG A 318 25.40 -57.79 -80.85
C ARG A 318 26.59 -56.83 -80.92
N LEU A 319 26.40 -55.65 -81.51
CA LEU A 319 27.43 -54.61 -81.60
C LEU A 319 27.85 -54.10 -80.21
N LEU A 320 29.08 -53.62 -80.08
CA LEU A 320 29.58 -52.99 -78.87
C LEU A 320 28.77 -51.72 -78.55
N GLU A 321 28.52 -51.45 -77.26
CA GLU A 321 27.54 -50.43 -76.85
C GLU A 321 27.86 -49.03 -77.42
N ALA A 322 29.14 -48.66 -77.49
CA ALA A 322 29.57 -47.37 -78.02
C ALA A 322 29.24 -47.18 -79.53
N GLU A 323 29.43 -48.23 -80.34
CA GLU A 323 29.07 -48.22 -81.77
C GLU A 323 27.55 -48.29 -81.97
N ALA A 324 26.85 -49.07 -81.14
CA ALA A 324 25.39 -49.11 -81.16
C ALA A 324 24.77 -47.75 -80.79
N ARG A 325 25.34 -47.03 -79.80
CA ARG A 325 24.91 -45.66 -79.45
C ARG A 325 25.17 -44.68 -80.60
N SER A 326 26.36 -44.68 -81.20
CA SER A 326 26.67 -43.74 -82.28
C SER A 326 25.80 -43.96 -83.52
N LEU A 327 25.48 -45.22 -83.86
CA LEU A 327 24.58 -45.56 -84.97
C LEU A 327 23.15 -45.05 -84.71
N VAL A 328 22.65 -45.17 -83.48
CA VAL A 328 21.30 -44.71 -83.09
C VAL A 328 21.18 -43.18 -83.12
N VAL A 329 22.22 -42.45 -82.68
CA VAL A 329 22.23 -40.98 -82.68
C VAL A 329 22.39 -40.41 -84.09
N ASN A 330 23.31 -40.98 -84.89
CA ASN A 330 23.66 -40.43 -86.22
C ASN A 330 22.72 -40.85 -87.36
N THR A 331 21.64 -41.60 -87.09
CA THR A 331 20.67 -42.04 -88.12
C THR A 331 19.26 -41.47 -87.87
N PRO A 332 19.07 -40.13 -87.96
CA PRO A 332 17.74 -39.53 -87.81
C PRO A 332 16.78 -40.04 -88.90
N GLY A 333 15.61 -40.51 -88.47
CA GLY A 333 14.52 -40.97 -89.37
C GLY A 333 14.34 -42.49 -89.48
N ALA A 334 15.31 -43.32 -89.10
CA ALA A 334 15.12 -44.78 -89.07
C ALA A 334 14.10 -45.20 -87.99
N SER A 335 13.42 -46.35 -88.14
CA SER A 335 12.52 -46.86 -87.09
C SER A 335 13.30 -47.50 -85.94
N VAL A 336 12.71 -47.51 -84.73
CA VAL A 336 13.33 -48.16 -83.55
C VAL A 336 13.56 -49.66 -83.80
N ARG A 337 12.68 -50.32 -84.58
CA ARG A 337 12.78 -51.74 -84.89
C ARG A 337 13.94 -52.03 -85.86
N ASP A 338 14.09 -51.22 -86.91
CA ASP A 338 15.22 -51.35 -87.85
C ASP A 338 16.57 -51.11 -87.16
N LEU A 339 16.61 -50.17 -86.21
CA LEU A 339 17.81 -49.90 -85.41
C LEU A 339 18.11 -51.04 -84.42
N ALA A 340 17.09 -51.68 -83.83
CA ALA A 340 17.25 -52.87 -83.00
C ALA A 340 17.81 -54.05 -83.81
N ASP A 341 17.22 -54.32 -84.99
CA ASP A 341 17.64 -55.41 -85.87
C ASP A 341 19.06 -55.18 -86.44
N LYS A 342 19.45 -53.93 -86.71
CA LYS A 342 20.81 -53.56 -87.16
C LYS A 342 21.87 -53.58 -86.05
N THR A 343 21.51 -53.25 -84.81
CA THR A 343 22.47 -53.20 -83.69
C THR A 343 22.59 -54.53 -82.93
N GLY A 344 21.57 -55.39 -83.03
CA GLY A 344 21.43 -56.59 -82.19
C GLY A 344 21.03 -56.26 -80.73
N TRP A 345 20.65 -55.01 -80.44
CA TRP A 345 20.14 -54.59 -79.12
C TRP A 345 18.62 -54.56 -79.09
N SER A 346 18.04 -54.77 -77.91
CA SER A 346 16.58 -54.79 -77.77
C SER A 346 15.93 -53.44 -78.10
N ILE A 347 14.73 -53.48 -78.67
CA ILE A 347 13.92 -52.30 -79.03
C ILE A 347 13.82 -51.30 -77.86
N GLY A 348 13.65 -51.78 -76.63
CA GLY A 348 13.59 -50.92 -75.43
C GLY A 348 14.88 -50.17 -75.11
N TRP A 349 16.05 -50.76 -75.38
CA TRP A 349 17.34 -50.09 -75.21
C TRP A 349 17.55 -49.01 -76.28
N VAL A 350 17.21 -49.31 -77.53
CA VAL A 350 17.28 -48.37 -78.66
C VAL A 350 16.36 -47.16 -78.44
N SER A 351 15.12 -47.38 -77.97
CA SER A 351 14.21 -46.29 -77.58
C SER A 351 14.82 -45.40 -76.49
N LYS A 352 15.46 -45.98 -75.48
CA LYS A 352 16.07 -45.23 -74.38
C LYS A 352 17.18 -44.32 -74.88
N VAL A 353 18.14 -44.85 -75.64
CA VAL A 353 19.28 -44.06 -76.17
C VAL A 353 18.81 -42.93 -77.09
N ARG A 354 17.78 -43.17 -77.90
CA ARG A 354 17.22 -42.13 -78.78
C ARG A 354 16.56 -41.00 -77.98
N ASN A 355 15.84 -41.34 -76.91
CA ASN A 355 15.22 -40.35 -76.02
C ASN A 355 16.27 -39.57 -75.20
N GLU A 356 17.37 -40.20 -74.78
CA GLU A 356 18.51 -39.52 -74.16
C GLU A 356 19.08 -38.45 -75.12
N ALA A 357 19.31 -38.81 -76.39
CA ALA A 357 19.88 -37.92 -77.39
C ALA A 357 18.96 -36.74 -77.80
N THR A 358 17.63 -36.91 -77.80
CA THR A 358 16.69 -35.80 -78.06
C THR A 358 16.37 -34.98 -76.81
N GLY A 359 16.51 -35.54 -75.61
CA GLY A 359 16.33 -34.81 -74.35
C GLY A 359 17.46 -33.81 -74.07
N ASP A 360 18.70 -34.19 -74.36
CA ASP A 360 19.88 -33.36 -74.06
C ASP A 360 19.99 -32.11 -74.97
N GLN A 361 19.42 -32.18 -76.19
CA GLN A 361 19.35 -31.03 -77.11
C GLN A 361 18.30 -29.98 -76.72
N GLY A 362 17.25 -30.36 -75.99
CA GLY A 362 16.22 -29.42 -75.52
C GLY A 362 16.65 -28.60 -74.30
N ALA A 363 17.61 -29.09 -73.51
CA ALA A 363 18.09 -28.42 -72.29
C ALA A 363 19.11 -27.30 -72.57
N THR A 364 19.69 -27.25 -73.77
CA THR A 364 20.71 -26.26 -74.18
C THR A 364 20.13 -25.01 -74.84
N GLU A 365 18.93 -25.06 -75.45
CA GLU A 365 18.33 -23.88 -76.10
C GLU A 365 17.69 -22.89 -75.11
N ASP A 366 17.17 -23.35 -73.97
CA ASP A 366 16.41 -22.49 -73.04
C ASP A 366 17.32 -21.54 -72.21
N ARG A 367 18.59 -21.92 -71.98
CA ARG A 367 19.58 -21.03 -71.33
C ARG A 367 20.06 -19.88 -72.22
N GLY A 368 19.72 -19.87 -73.51
CA GLY A 368 20.11 -18.81 -74.45
C GLY A 368 19.21 -17.57 -74.42
N ARG A 369 18.08 -17.62 -73.70
CA ARG A 369 17.01 -16.60 -73.82
C ARG A 369 16.92 -15.61 -72.65
N GLU A 370 17.73 -15.78 -71.61
CA GLU A 370 17.70 -14.98 -70.37
C GLU A 370 18.70 -13.80 -70.36
N VAL A 371 19.21 -13.39 -71.54
CA VAL A 371 20.14 -12.24 -71.69
C VAL A 371 19.68 -11.31 -72.83
N ALA A 372 18.47 -10.75 -72.71
CA ALA A 372 18.00 -9.63 -73.56
C ALA A 372 16.70 -8.93 -73.06
N VAL A 373 16.67 -8.43 -71.82
CA VAL A 373 15.82 -7.27 -71.39
C VAL A 373 16.61 -6.45 -70.38
#